data_AF-A0A945VYX5-F1
#
_entry.id   AF-A0A945VYX5-F1
#
_cell.length_a   1.000
_cell.length_b   1.000
_cell.length_c   1.000
_cell.angle_alpha   90.00
_cell.angle_beta   90.00
_cell.angle_gamma   90.00
#
_symmetry.space_group_name_H-M   'P 1'
#
loop_
_entity.id
_entity.type
_entity.pdbx_description
1 polymer ?
#
loop_
_entity_poly.entity_id
_entity_poly.type
_entity_poly.pdbx_seq_one_letter_code
_entity_poly.pdbx_strand_id
1 'polypeptide(L)'
;MFNYYGFSWAVYIFPLQLGLIAVFLGKVANNDYKIENSWGGRVQVWVAYLLLIIYAGLTVICFFALFMPEVLLSLIPSVLEKYGPMQNGIYSKNYLVYFAWLNIKAFQDSMHWYSFIFYSVTTFLVFLFIRRDWLYFIIKKKTIVLFSILMFLGIFYSWTVYPLNYREHAWEEIAPDLPIFKPTDRFYYVASSTSRPGDTNNLDRYKQEVEDAGGAKKYLQIRGEYFESPGLRLHGVKAFTQKNVTEFICRAFNADGTERLKDIRSLSSGGPLISSELLDMGAVNYYYFKGEPLSVPEHLSLCAKTKLVSIYKNLNAWPYYYLAENLQIMEEGEHLNNVQRGTAYLSENDFFKLPENAGNSSVQLKEFSYGRMVFDFQGDKEELLLVADAWHPFWKATSGDKDLSVVKANEIFKGVKLPSGDYTFTLFFDTSPYFPGIYVSILAWILFLTALFLVLKYRLDITYFSKTRVYRNLQRLISG
;
A
#
# COMPACT_ATOMS: atom_id res chain seq x y z
N MET A 1 -16.56 -8.26 1.62
CA MET A 1 -17.34 -7.67 2.74
C MET A 1 -16.74 -8.01 4.10
N PHE A 2 -16.03 -9.13 4.26
CA PHE A 2 -15.08 -9.34 5.37
C PHE A 2 -13.68 -9.10 4.82
N ASN A 3 -13.14 -7.91 5.05
CA ASN A 3 -11.79 -7.56 4.61
C ASN A 3 -10.78 -7.98 5.68
N TYR A 4 -9.60 -8.33 5.19
CA TYR A 4 -8.50 -9.05 5.84
C TYR A 4 -8.19 -8.58 7.26
N TYR A 5 -8.27 -9.54 8.19
CA TYR A 5 -8.16 -9.38 9.64
C TYR A 5 -9.32 -8.61 10.28
N GLY A 6 -9.82 -9.10 11.42
CA GLY A 6 -10.70 -8.32 12.31
C GLY A 6 -10.08 -7.00 12.83
N PHE A 7 -8.92 -6.59 12.31
CA PHE A 7 -8.21 -5.34 12.62
C PHE A 7 -8.93 -4.09 12.13
N SER A 8 -9.73 -4.14 11.05
CA SER A 8 -10.37 -2.90 10.57
C SER A 8 -11.36 -2.29 11.56
N TRP A 9 -12.01 -3.12 12.39
CA TRP A 9 -12.89 -2.65 13.46
C TRP A 9 -12.11 -2.06 14.64
N ALA A 10 -10.93 -2.62 14.95
CA ALA A 10 -10.07 -2.12 16.02
C ALA A 10 -9.60 -0.67 15.78
N VAL A 11 -9.49 -0.25 14.51
CA VAL A 11 -9.18 1.13 14.10
C VAL A 11 -10.27 2.12 14.55
N TYR A 12 -11.53 1.70 14.62
CA TYR A 12 -12.65 2.56 15.06
C TYR A 12 -12.95 2.45 16.56
N ILE A 13 -12.71 1.27 17.15
CA ILE A 13 -13.01 0.99 18.56
C ILE A 13 -11.98 1.69 19.49
N PHE A 14 -10.70 1.70 19.10
CA PHE A 14 -9.63 2.25 19.95
C PHE A 14 -9.71 3.79 20.14
N PRO A 15 -10.01 4.61 19.11
CA PRO A 15 -10.27 6.04 19.30
C PRO A 15 -11.44 6.32 20.24
N LEU A 16 -12.51 5.51 20.20
CA LEU A 16 -13.64 5.63 21.13
C LEU A 16 -13.23 5.32 22.57
N GLN A 17 -12.41 4.28 22.77
CA GLN A 17 -11.81 3.96 24.06
C GLN A 17 -10.93 5.11 24.58
N LEU A 18 -10.03 5.65 23.75
CA LEU A 18 -9.18 6.79 24.11
C LEU A 18 -10.00 8.04 24.43
N GLY A 19 -11.05 8.32 23.65
CA GLY A 19 -11.97 9.43 23.90
C GLY A 19 -12.67 9.30 25.24
N LEU A 20 -13.17 8.10 25.59
CA LEU A 20 -13.77 7.84 26.89
C LEU A 20 -12.78 7.98 28.04
N ILE A 21 -11.56 7.46 27.88
CA ILE A 21 -10.48 7.60 28.88
C ILE A 21 -10.09 9.07 29.05
N ALA A 22 -9.97 9.85 27.97
CA ALA A 22 -9.60 11.26 28.02
C ALA A 22 -10.66 12.12 28.73
N VAL A 23 -11.95 11.94 28.37
CA VAL A 23 -13.07 12.61 29.05
C VAL A 23 -13.09 12.26 30.54
N PHE A 24 -12.83 11.00 30.84
CA PHE A 24 -12.79 10.51 32.20
C PHE A 24 -11.63 11.12 33.01
N LEU A 25 -10.41 11.12 32.49
CA LEU A 25 -9.26 11.74 33.12
C LEU A 25 -9.46 13.25 33.33
N GLY A 26 -10.10 13.94 32.37
CA GLY A 26 -10.47 15.34 32.52
C GLY A 26 -11.45 15.59 33.68
N LYS A 27 -12.46 14.72 33.84
CA LYS A 27 -13.41 14.78 34.96
C LYS A 27 -12.74 14.51 36.31
N VAL A 28 -11.87 13.51 36.36
CA VAL A 28 -11.07 13.18 37.55
C VAL A 28 -10.17 14.34 37.96
N ALA A 29 -9.47 14.98 37.01
CA ALA A 29 -8.58 16.11 37.28
C ALA A 29 -9.33 17.31 37.88
N ASN A 30 -10.59 17.50 37.48
CA ASN A 30 -11.44 18.59 37.96
C ASN A 30 -12.21 18.24 39.26
N ASN A 31 -11.95 17.08 39.89
CA ASN A 31 -12.75 16.53 41.00
C ASN A 31 -14.26 16.47 40.70
N ASP A 32 -14.63 16.44 39.42
CA ASP A 32 -16.01 16.43 38.95
C ASP A 32 -16.44 14.98 38.67
N TYR A 33 -16.84 14.30 39.73
CA TYR A 33 -17.24 12.89 39.68
C TYR A 33 -18.72 12.70 39.35
N LYS A 34 -19.49 13.79 39.31
CA LYS A 34 -20.91 13.76 38.96
C LYS A 34 -21.04 14.12 37.49
N ILE A 35 -21.22 13.12 36.63
CA ILE A 35 -21.77 13.41 35.30
C ILE A 35 -23.20 13.89 35.53
N GLU A 36 -23.41 15.21 35.50
CA GLU A 36 -24.75 15.77 35.40
C GLU A 36 -25.50 15.02 34.30
N ASN A 37 -26.79 14.77 34.49
CA ASN A 37 -27.65 13.98 33.60
C ASN A 37 -27.94 14.72 32.27
N SER A 38 -26.87 15.19 31.65
CA SER A 38 -26.77 15.81 30.36
C SER A 38 -26.79 14.73 29.28
N TRP A 39 -27.20 15.14 28.09
CA TRP A 39 -27.24 14.28 26.92
C TRP A 39 -25.87 13.62 26.63
N GLY A 40 -24.76 14.35 26.81
CA GLY A 40 -23.41 13.82 26.62
C GLY A 40 -23.04 12.70 27.60
N GLY A 41 -23.53 12.75 28.85
CA GLY A 41 -23.32 11.70 29.84
C GLY A 41 -24.00 10.38 29.46
N ARG A 42 -25.20 10.44 28.89
CA ARG A 42 -25.92 9.26 28.39
C ARG A 42 -25.20 8.63 27.20
N VAL A 43 -24.75 9.45 26.25
CA VAL A 43 -23.98 8.96 25.09
C VAL A 43 -22.71 8.23 25.53
N GLN A 44 -21.96 8.78 26.49
CA GLN A 44 -20.74 8.14 27.02
C GLN A 44 -21.00 6.75 27.62
N VAL A 45 -22.11 6.60 28.35
CA VAL A 45 -22.50 5.32 28.94
C VAL A 45 -22.90 4.31 27.85
N TRP A 46 -23.64 4.74 26.84
CA TRP A 46 -23.98 3.88 25.70
C TRP A 46 -22.75 3.40 24.94
N VAL A 47 -21.80 4.30 24.65
CA VAL A 47 -20.52 3.93 24.02
C VAL A 47 -19.76 2.95 24.90
N ALA A 48 -19.72 3.15 26.23
CA ALA A 48 -19.06 2.23 27.13
C ALA A 48 -19.71 0.83 27.16
N TYR A 49 -21.04 0.73 27.16
CA TYR A 49 -21.72 -0.57 27.05
C TYR A 49 -21.44 -1.26 25.71
N LEU A 50 -21.43 -0.51 24.61
CA LEU A 50 -21.07 -1.05 23.30
C LEU A 50 -19.64 -1.61 23.31
N LEU A 51 -18.67 -0.83 23.82
CA LEU A 51 -17.29 -1.28 23.97
C LEU A 51 -17.19 -2.49 24.89
N LEU A 52 -17.95 -2.54 25.98
CA LEU A 52 -17.96 -3.68 26.90
C LEU A 52 -18.40 -4.95 26.19
N ILE A 53 -19.50 -4.90 25.43
CA ILE A 53 -20.01 -6.06 24.68
C ILE A 53 -18.96 -6.54 23.68
N ILE A 54 -18.34 -5.61 22.95
CA ILE A 54 -17.32 -5.94 21.94
C ILE A 54 -16.09 -6.58 22.59
N TYR A 55 -15.50 -5.94 23.60
CA TYR A 55 -14.28 -6.44 24.24
C TYR A 55 -14.53 -7.71 25.04
N ALA A 56 -15.69 -7.85 25.70
CA ALA A 56 -16.06 -9.10 26.35
C ALA A 56 -16.21 -10.23 25.33
N GLY A 57 -16.88 -9.95 24.19
CA GLY A 57 -16.98 -10.91 23.08
C GLY A 57 -15.61 -11.33 22.56
N LEU A 58 -14.71 -10.38 22.30
CA LEU A 58 -13.34 -10.66 21.87
C LEU A 58 -12.53 -11.43 22.91
N THR A 59 -12.74 -11.16 24.20
CA THR A 59 -12.12 -11.90 25.30
C THR A 59 -12.55 -13.37 25.27
N VAL A 60 -13.86 -13.62 25.13
CA VAL A 60 -14.43 -14.97 25.04
C VAL A 60 -13.92 -15.68 23.79
N ILE A 61 -13.92 -15.02 22.63
CA ILE A 61 -13.41 -15.60 21.39
C ILE A 61 -11.91 -15.92 21.52
N CYS A 62 -11.12 -15.04 22.13
CA CYS A 62 -9.70 -15.26 22.36
C CYS A 62 -9.46 -16.44 23.32
N PHE A 63 -10.30 -16.59 24.36
CA PHE A 63 -10.29 -17.75 25.24
C PHE A 63 -10.53 -19.04 24.45
N PHE A 64 -11.59 -19.11 23.64
CA PHE A 64 -11.85 -20.28 22.81
C PHE A 64 -10.71 -20.53 21.81
N ALA A 65 -10.15 -19.48 21.20
CA ALA A 65 -9.06 -19.59 20.25
C ALA A 65 -7.80 -20.23 20.86
N LEU A 66 -7.48 -19.91 22.12
CA LEU A 66 -6.28 -20.37 22.81
C LEU A 66 -6.47 -21.72 23.51
N PHE A 67 -7.62 -21.95 24.13
CA PHE A 67 -7.84 -23.09 25.03
C PHE A 67 -8.76 -24.17 24.47
N MET A 68 -9.64 -23.82 23.52
CA MET A 68 -10.63 -24.73 22.94
C MET A 68 -10.77 -24.51 21.42
N PRO A 69 -9.66 -24.67 20.68
CA PRO A 69 -9.55 -24.27 19.28
C PRO A 69 -10.64 -24.88 18.38
N GLU A 70 -10.93 -26.17 18.58
CA GLU A 70 -11.91 -26.92 17.78
C GLU A 70 -13.36 -26.44 17.96
N VAL A 71 -13.69 -25.88 19.13
CA VAL A 71 -15.04 -25.35 19.39
C VAL A 71 -15.28 -24.10 18.54
N LEU A 72 -14.28 -23.22 18.45
CA LEU A 72 -14.40 -21.99 17.66
C LEU A 72 -14.52 -22.31 16.16
N LEU A 73 -13.76 -23.30 15.68
CA LEU A 73 -13.74 -23.72 14.28
C LEU A 73 -15.02 -24.44 13.85
N SER A 74 -15.77 -25.05 14.77
CA SER A 74 -17.02 -25.74 14.47
C SER A 74 -18.25 -24.82 14.56
N LEU A 75 -18.29 -23.92 15.55
CA LEU A 75 -19.50 -23.19 15.91
C LEU A 75 -20.05 -22.30 14.79
N ILE A 76 -19.21 -21.48 14.16
CA ILE A 76 -19.67 -20.55 13.11
C ILE A 76 -19.99 -21.30 11.79
N PRO A 77 -19.16 -22.24 11.30
CA PRO A 77 -19.53 -23.07 10.16
C PRO A 77 -20.86 -23.81 10.38
N SER A 78 -21.11 -24.39 11.56
CA SER A 78 -22.40 -25.04 11.86
C SER A 78 -23.58 -24.08 11.86
N VAL A 79 -23.41 -22.85 12.36
CA VAL A 79 -24.47 -21.82 12.29
C VAL A 79 -24.75 -21.44 10.84
N LEU A 80 -23.73 -21.24 10.00
CA LEU A 80 -23.90 -20.95 8.58
C LEU A 80 -24.47 -22.13 7.80
N GLU A 81 -24.11 -23.36 8.18
CA GLU A 81 -24.67 -24.57 7.59
C GLU A 81 -26.16 -24.73 7.94
N LYS A 82 -26.59 -24.32 9.13
CA LYS A 82 -28.00 -24.42 9.53
C LYS A 82 -28.86 -23.26 9.06
N TYR A 83 -28.36 -22.03 9.19
CA TYR A 83 -29.14 -20.80 9.00
C TYR A 83 -28.63 -19.91 7.86
N GLY A 84 -27.45 -20.20 7.32
CA GLY A 84 -26.86 -19.42 6.23
C GLY A 84 -27.64 -19.59 4.92
N PRO A 85 -27.57 -18.57 4.05
CA PRO A 85 -28.29 -18.58 2.78
C PRO A 85 -27.78 -19.70 1.87
N MET A 86 -28.67 -20.27 1.03
CA MET A 86 -28.27 -21.30 0.07
C MET A 86 -27.26 -20.77 -0.97
N GLN A 87 -27.33 -19.48 -1.27
CA GLN A 87 -26.39 -18.78 -2.12
C GLN A 87 -26.31 -17.30 -1.73
N ASN A 88 -25.18 -16.66 -2.01
CA ASN A 88 -25.02 -15.22 -1.90
C ASN A 88 -24.31 -14.69 -3.15
N GLY A 89 -25.04 -14.04 -4.04
CA GLY A 89 -24.54 -13.69 -5.38
C GLY A 89 -24.15 -14.96 -6.14
N ILE A 90 -22.87 -15.04 -6.54
CA ILE A 90 -22.32 -16.21 -7.23
C ILE A 90 -21.91 -17.36 -6.28
N TYR A 91 -21.88 -17.13 -4.96
CA TYR A 91 -21.28 -18.05 -3.99
C TYR A 91 -22.27 -19.06 -3.42
N SER A 92 -21.95 -20.36 -3.53
CA SER A 92 -22.73 -21.45 -2.94
C SER A 92 -22.60 -21.50 -1.42
N LYS A 93 -23.58 -22.08 -0.74
CA LYS A 93 -23.54 -22.28 0.72
C LYS A 93 -22.28 -22.98 1.21
N ASN A 94 -21.89 -24.08 0.56
CA ASN A 94 -20.69 -24.83 0.94
C ASN A 94 -19.42 -23.98 0.81
N TYR A 95 -19.36 -23.13 -0.22
CA TYR A 95 -18.27 -22.16 -0.36
C TYR A 95 -18.27 -21.15 0.79
N LEU A 96 -19.43 -20.58 1.14
CA LEU A 96 -19.55 -19.61 2.23
C LEU A 96 -19.15 -20.22 3.58
N VAL A 97 -19.55 -21.47 3.84
CA VAL A 97 -19.19 -22.21 5.06
C VAL A 97 -17.68 -22.43 5.15
N TYR A 98 -17.05 -22.91 4.07
CA TYR A 98 -15.59 -23.10 4.04
C TYR A 98 -14.82 -21.77 4.13
N PHE A 99 -15.30 -20.74 3.45
CA PHE A 99 -14.72 -19.39 3.53
C PHE A 99 -14.78 -18.84 4.95
N ALA A 100 -15.90 -19.03 5.65
CA ALA A 100 -16.03 -18.65 7.05
C ALA A 100 -15.04 -19.43 7.93
N TRP A 101 -14.98 -20.76 7.77
CA TRP A 101 -14.01 -21.61 8.46
C TRP A 101 -12.57 -21.12 8.26
N LEU A 102 -12.19 -20.80 7.01
CA LEU A 102 -10.85 -20.30 6.66
C LEU A 102 -10.51 -19.00 7.41
N ASN A 103 -11.44 -18.04 7.43
CA ASN A 103 -11.24 -16.76 8.10
C ASN A 103 -11.15 -16.92 9.62
N ILE A 104 -11.97 -17.81 10.20
CA ILE A 104 -11.91 -18.10 11.64
C ILE A 104 -10.59 -18.77 11.99
N LYS A 105 -10.14 -19.72 11.16
CA LYS A 105 -8.86 -20.40 11.36
C LYS A 105 -7.70 -19.41 11.35
N ALA A 106 -7.65 -18.52 10.37
CA ALA A 106 -6.60 -17.48 10.35
C ALA A 106 -6.73 -16.47 11.49
N PHE A 107 -7.96 -16.08 11.87
CA PHE A 107 -8.19 -15.21 13.02
C PHE A 107 -7.69 -15.86 14.32
N GLN A 108 -8.05 -17.11 14.55
CA GLN A 108 -7.57 -17.91 15.66
C GLN A 108 -6.04 -18.03 15.67
N ASP A 109 -5.41 -18.35 14.54
CA ASP A 109 -3.95 -18.49 14.43
C ASP A 109 -3.18 -17.16 14.60
N SER A 110 -3.89 -16.03 14.69
CA SER A 110 -3.37 -14.70 15.00
C SER A 110 -3.60 -14.25 16.45
N MET A 111 -4.41 -15.01 17.22
CA MET A 111 -4.61 -14.75 18.63
C MET A 111 -3.46 -15.32 19.45
N HIS A 112 -2.95 -14.51 20.38
CA HIS A 112 -1.87 -14.89 21.28
C HIS A 112 -2.26 -14.59 22.74
N TRP A 113 -1.43 -15.06 23.69
CA TRP A 113 -1.63 -14.81 25.12
C TRP A 113 -1.75 -13.31 25.45
N TYR A 114 -0.98 -12.46 24.75
CA TYR A 114 -1.04 -11.01 24.93
C TYR A 114 -2.37 -10.42 24.41
N SER A 115 -2.99 -11.02 23.40
CA SER A 115 -4.32 -10.64 22.90
C SER A 115 -5.38 -10.91 23.97
N PHE A 116 -5.29 -12.06 24.64
CA PHE A 116 -6.19 -12.41 25.74
C PHE A 116 -6.06 -11.44 26.91
N ILE A 117 -4.83 -11.10 27.31
CA ILE A 117 -4.58 -10.09 28.34
C ILE A 117 -5.14 -8.73 27.91
N PHE A 118 -4.84 -8.29 26.68
CA PHE A 118 -5.32 -7.02 26.16
C PHE A 118 -6.85 -6.90 26.22
N TYR A 119 -7.57 -7.88 25.66
CA TYR A 119 -9.03 -7.84 25.64
C TYR A 119 -9.64 -7.99 27.03
N SER A 120 -9.08 -8.87 27.89
CA SER A 120 -9.57 -9.08 29.25
C SER A 120 -9.42 -7.83 30.12
N VAL A 121 -8.23 -7.23 30.11
CA VAL A 121 -7.94 -6.03 30.91
C VAL A 121 -8.73 -4.85 30.36
N THR A 122 -8.87 -4.72 29.04
CA THR A 122 -9.70 -3.66 28.44
C THR A 122 -11.18 -3.81 28.80
N THR A 123 -11.73 -5.03 28.73
CA THR A 123 -13.10 -5.34 29.18
C THR A 123 -13.30 -4.93 30.64
N PHE A 124 -12.34 -5.28 31.50
CA PHE A 124 -12.39 -4.91 32.91
C PHE A 124 -12.32 -3.39 33.12
N LEU A 125 -11.47 -2.66 32.40
CA LEU A 125 -11.39 -1.20 32.49
C LEU A 125 -12.68 -0.51 32.02
N VAL A 126 -13.27 -0.97 30.92
CA VAL A 126 -14.55 -0.44 30.42
C VAL A 126 -15.68 -0.75 31.41
N PHE A 127 -15.68 -1.94 32.02
CA PHE A 127 -16.61 -2.28 33.09
C PHE A 127 -16.44 -1.37 34.32
N LEU A 128 -15.21 -1.10 34.74
CA LEU A 128 -14.93 -0.16 35.83
C LEU A 128 -15.38 1.27 35.50
N PHE A 129 -15.26 1.69 34.24
CA PHE A 129 -15.79 2.99 33.80
C PHE A 129 -17.32 3.08 33.96
N ILE A 130 -18.03 1.99 33.66
CA ILE A 130 -19.48 1.90 33.91
C ILE A 130 -19.76 1.91 35.43
N ARG A 131 -18.93 1.21 36.23
CA ARG A 131 -18.99 1.13 37.69
C ARG A 131 -18.11 2.20 38.37
N ARG A 132 -18.51 3.47 38.17
CA ARG A 132 -17.75 4.69 38.54
C ARG A 132 -17.17 4.71 39.96
N ASP A 133 -17.89 4.16 40.94
CA ASP A 133 -17.46 4.16 42.36
C ASP A 133 -16.18 3.36 42.59
N TRP A 134 -16.01 2.24 41.88
CA TRP A 134 -14.84 1.37 42.00
C TRP A 134 -13.61 2.00 41.34
N LEU A 135 -13.82 2.65 40.20
CA LEU A 135 -12.74 3.32 39.47
C LEU A 135 -12.22 4.55 40.25
N TYR A 136 -13.11 5.30 40.90
CA TYR A 136 -12.73 6.40 41.81
C TYR A 136 -11.80 5.92 42.93
N PHE A 137 -12.14 4.79 43.57
CA PHE A 137 -11.33 4.22 44.64
C PHE A 137 -9.92 3.85 44.18
N ILE A 138 -9.81 3.26 42.98
CA ILE A 138 -8.52 2.87 42.38
C ILE A 138 -7.67 4.12 42.09
N ILE A 139 -8.26 5.16 41.51
CA ILE A 139 -7.54 6.36 41.08
C ILE A 139 -7.08 7.22 42.24
N LYS A 140 -7.95 7.41 43.24
CA LYS A 140 -7.64 8.23 44.42
C LYS A 140 -6.43 7.71 45.20
N LYS A 141 -6.23 6.38 45.21
CA LYS A 141 -5.14 5.75 45.96
C LYS A 141 -3.93 5.37 45.09
N LYS A 142 -4.12 5.10 43.80
CA LYS A 142 -3.11 4.44 42.95
C LYS A 142 -3.14 4.92 41.49
N THR A 143 -3.13 6.23 41.23
CA THR A 143 -3.15 6.79 39.85
C THR A 143 -2.02 6.26 38.98
N ILE A 144 -0.80 6.09 39.53
CA ILE A 144 0.36 5.53 38.83
C ILE A 144 0.06 4.13 38.29
N VAL A 145 -0.65 3.29 39.05
CA VAL A 145 -1.00 1.93 38.62
C VAL A 145 -1.92 1.94 37.41
N LEU A 146 -2.89 2.86 37.36
CA LEU A 146 -3.76 3.00 36.18
C LEU A 146 -2.96 3.43 34.94
N PHE A 147 -2.05 4.39 35.07
CA PHE A 147 -1.18 4.79 33.97
C PHE A 147 -0.27 3.66 33.49
N SER A 148 0.32 2.89 34.41
CA SER A 148 1.10 1.70 34.05
C SER A 148 0.25 0.68 33.28
N ILE A 149 -0.97 0.39 33.75
CA ILE A 149 -1.90 -0.52 33.05
C ILE A 149 -2.21 0.01 31.65
N LEU A 150 -2.52 1.30 31.49
CA LEU A 150 -2.80 1.91 30.19
C LEU A 150 -1.59 1.86 29.24
N MET A 151 -0.38 2.06 29.77
CA MET A 151 0.86 1.95 28.99
C MET A 151 1.09 0.51 28.50
N PHE A 152 0.98 -0.48 29.40
CA PHE A 152 1.09 -1.90 29.02
C PHE A 152 0.00 -2.33 28.03
N LEU A 153 -1.23 -1.81 28.20
CA LEU A 153 -2.31 -2.01 27.23
C LEU A 153 -1.98 -1.42 25.87
N GLY A 154 -1.28 -0.29 25.79
CA GLY A 154 -0.82 0.28 24.52
C GLY A 154 0.15 -0.66 23.79
N ILE A 155 1.07 -1.29 24.53
CA ILE A 155 2.02 -2.28 23.98
C ILE A 155 1.26 -3.52 23.50
N PHE A 156 0.40 -4.10 24.34
CA PHE A 156 -0.36 -5.29 23.96
C PHE A 156 -1.38 -5.00 22.86
N TYR A 157 -1.97 -3.80 22.82
CA TYR A 157 -2.78 -3.34 21.69
C TYR A 157 -1.96 -3.34 20.41
N SER A 158 -0.77 -2.74 20.44
CA SER A 158 0.11 -2.72 19.28
C SER A 158 0.41 -4.14 18.82
N TRP A 159 0.78 -5.06 19.70
CA TRP A 159 1.07 -6.45 19.31
C TRP A 159 -0.16 -7.24 18.88
N THR A 160 -1.32 -6.93 19.45
CA THR A 160 -2.58 -7.58 19.09
C THR A 160 -3.07 -7.12 17.73
N VAL A 161 -3.09 -5.80 17.49
CA VAL A 161 -3.70 -5.17 16.32
C VAL A 161 -2.73 -4.95 15.16
N TYR A 162 -1.47 -4.66 15.49
CA TYR A 162 -0.37 -4.44 14.55
C TYR A 162 0.83 -5.30 14.98
N PRO A 163 0.69 -6.63 14.98
CA PRO A 163 1.79 -7.52 15.37
C PRO A 163 3.04 -7.15 14.57
N LEU A 164 4.19 -7.12 15.26
CA LEU A 164 5.47 -6.84 14.62
C LEU A 164 5.67 -7.83 13.48
N ASN A 165 5.83 -7.31 12.26
CA ASN A 165 5.94 -8.13 11.07
C ASN A 165 7.39 -8.58 10.91
N TYR A 166 7.74 -9.71 11.53
CA TYR A 166 9.05 -10.37 11.36
C TYR A 166 9.07 -11.36 10.19
N ARG A 167 8.08 -11.28 9.29
CA ARG A 167 7.89 -12.29 8.24
C ARG A 167 8.61 -11.87 6.97
N GLU A 168 9.26 -12.84 6.33
CA GLU A 168 9.72 -12.71 4.96
C GLU A 168 8.51 -12.51 4.03
N HIS A 169 8.64 -11.58 3.09
CA HIS A 169 7.64 -11.32 2.06
C HIS A 169 7.52 -12.53 1.12
N ALA A 170 6.35 -12.73 0.49
CA ALA A 170 6.11 -13.86 -0.40
C ALA A 170 7.14 -14.03 -1.53
N TRP A 171 7.77 -12.95 -1.99
CA TRP A 171 8.86 -12.98 -2.97
C TRP A 171 10.23 -13.31 -2.37
N GLU A 172 10.48 -12.93 -1.12
CA GLU A 172 11.73 -13.25 -0.41
C GLU A 172 11.81 -14.75 -0.13
N GLU A 173 10.68 -15.37 0.25
CA GLU A 173 10.60 -16.81 0.52
C GLU A 173 10.96 -17.66 -0.70
N ILE A 174 10.59 -17.20 -1.90
CA ILE A 174 10.87 -17.92 -3.16
C ILE A 174 12.09 -17.37 -3.90
N ALA A 175 12.71 -16.28 -3.42
CA ALA A 175 13.85 -15.64 -4.07
C ALA A 175 15.01 -16.61 -4.37
N PRO A 176 15.34 -17.60 -3.52
CA PRO A 176 16.39 -18.58 -3.83
C PRO A 176 16.14 -19.41 -5.08
N ASP A 177 14.87 -19.62 -5.45
CA ASP A 177 14.45 -20.39 -6.61
C ASP A 177 14.24 -19.52 -7.87
N LEU A 178 14.36 -18.20 -7.73
CA LEU A 178 14.18 -17.25 -8.82
C LEU A 178 15.52 -16.87 -9.47
N PRO A 179 15.53 -16.63 -10.80
CA PRO A 179 16.70 -16.04 -11.42
C PRO A 179 16.88 -14.60 -10.95
N ILE A 180 18.11 -14.10 -11.09
CA ILE A 180 18.44 -12.71 -10.79
C ILE A 180 17.79 -11.82 -11.86
N PHE A 181 16.88 -10.95 -11.43
CA PHE A 181 16.24 -9.94 -12.28
C PHE A 181 17.04 -8.65 -12.31
N LYS A 182 16.98 -7.94 -13.45
CA LYS A 182 17.56 -6.60 -13.59
C LYS A 182 16.64 -5.58 -12.92
N PRO A 183 17.19 -4.46 -12.39
CA PRO A 183 16.37 -3.36 -11.86
C PRO A 183 15.37 -2.77 -12.85
N THR A 184 15.64 -2.93 -14.15
CA THR A 184 14.78 -2.46 -15.25
C THR A 184 13.72 -3.48 -15.67
N ASP A 185 13.74 -4.70 -15.12
CA ASP A 185 12.79 -5.73 -15.50
C ASP A 185 11.39 -5.36 -14.99
N ARG A 186 10.44 -5.30 -15.92
CA ARG A 186 9.05 -4.99 -15.63
C ARG A 186 8.22 -6.26 -15.58
N PHE A 187 7.45 -6.36 -14.51
CA PHE A 187 6.56 -7.47 -14.21
C PHE A 187 5.12 -7.06 -14.38
N TYR A 188 4.32 -8.03 -14.79
CA TYR A 188 2.91 -7.88 -15.01
C TYR A 188 2.17 -9.13 -14.51
N TYR A 189 1.36 -8.93 -13.48
CA TYR A 189 0.41 -9.94 -13.00
C TYR A 189 -0.78 -10.07 -13.95
N VAL A 190 -0.98 -11.27 -14.46
CA VAL A 190 -2.20 -11.57 -15.22
C VAL A 190 -3.26 -12.05 -14.24
N ALA A 191 -4.36 -11.30 -14.17
CA ALA A 191 -5.57 -11.83 -13.56
C ALA A 191 -6.09 -12.94 -14.47
N SER A 192 -5.88 -14.19 -14.08
CA SER A 192 -6.41 -15.30 -14.88
C SER A 192 -7.93 -15.16 -15.00
N SER A 193 -8.47 -15.37 -16.20
CA SER A 193 -9.92 -15.51 -16.39
C SER A 193 -10.49 -16.73 -15.65
N THR A 194 -9.62 -17.64 -15.20
CA THR A 194 -9.98 -18.90 -14.54
C THR A 194 -9.99 -18.81 -13.00
N SER A 195 -9.53 -17.70 -12.42
CA SER A 195 -9.43 -17.56 -10.96
C SER A 195 -9.61 -16.11 -10.54
N ARG A 196 -10.84 -15.60 -10.71
CA ARG A 196 -11.34 -14.70 -9.66
C ARG A 196 -11.31 -15.50 -8.35
N PRO A 197 -10.84 -14.93 -7.23
CA PRO A 197 -11.10 -15.53 -5.92
C PRO A 197 -12.62 -15.64 -5.74
N GLY A 198 -13.17 -16.82 -6.02
CA GLY A 198 -14.60 -17.03 -6.16
C GLY A 198 -15.11 -17.55 -7.51
N ASP A 199 -14.32 -18.27 -8.30
CA ASP A 199 -14.94 -19.21 -9.25
C ASP A 199 -15.58 -20.34 -8.43
N THR A 200 -16.88 -20.17 -8.19
CA THR A 200 -17.70 -20.84 -7.20
C THR A 200 -18.07 -22.26 -7.54
N ASN A 201 -17.69 -22.70 -8.74
CA ASN A 201 -17.97 -24.03 -9.24
C ASN A 201 -16.94 -25.08 -8.80
N ASN A 202 -15.85 -24.69 -8.14
CA ASN A 202 -14.84 -25.66 -7.69
C ASN A 202 -14.28 -25.34 -6.28
N LEU A 203 -15.08 -25.67 -5.26
CA LEU A 203 -14.67 -25.60 -3.85
C LEU A 203 -13.42 -26.44 -3.57
N ASP A 204 -13.25 -27.56 -4.27
CA ASP A 204 -12.11 -28.47 -4.06
C ASP A 204 -10.81 -27.84 -4.53
N ARG A 205 -10.82 -27.16 -5.68
CA ARG A 205 -9.69 -26.32 -6.11
C ARG A 205 -9.39 -25.24 -5.08
N TYR A 206 -10.41 -24.59 -4.52
CA TYR A 206 -10.18 -23.55 -3.50
C TYR A 206 -9.53 -24.11 -2.23
N LYS A 207 -9.93 -25.31 -1.79
CA LYS A 207 -9.27 -26.03 -0.69
C LYS A 207 -7.82 -26.38 -1.04
N GLN A 208 -7.59 -26.88 -2.25
CA GLN A 208 -6.26 -27.24 -2.73
C GLN A 208 -5.33 -26.02 -2.75
N GLU A 209 -5.78 -24.84 -3.22
CA GLU A 209 -4.97 -23.62 -3.16
C GLU A 209 -4.57 -23.24 -1.71
N VAL A 210 -5.47 -23.47 -0.74
CA VAL A 210 -5.19 -23.21 0.68
C VAL A 210 -4.14 -24.18 1.21
N GLU A 211 -4.23 -25.44 0.84
CA GLU A 211 -3.25 -26.48 1.22
C GLU A 211 -1.89 -26.23 0.57
N ASP A 212 -1.86 -25.92 -0.73
CA ASP A 212 -0.63 -25.61 -1.49
C ASP A 212 0.09 -24.37 -0.94
N ALA A 213 -0.68 -23.42 -0.41
CA ALA A 213 -0.15 -22.26 0.31
C ALA A 213 0.44 -22.59 1.69
N GLY A 214 0.32 -23.82 2.20
CA GLY A 214 0.75 -24.17 3.56
C GLY A 214 -0.30 -23.89 4.64
N GLY A 215 -1.59 -23.80 4.25
CA GLY A 215 -2.73 -23.69 5.16
C GLY A 215 -3.37 -22.30 5.22
N ALA A 216 -4.44 -22.17 6.02
CA ALA A 216 -5.34 -21.02 6.04
C ALA A 216 -4.65 -19.67 6.29
N LYS A 217 -3.79 -19.62 7.31
CA LYS A 217 -3.04 -18.41 7.68
C LYS A 217 -2.13 -17.95 6.56
N LYS A 218 -1.35 -18.87 5.97
CA LYS A 218 -0.38 -18.56 4.92
C LYS A 218 -1.09 -18.22 3.60
N TYR A 219 -2.16 -18.93 3.24
CA TYR A 219 -3.01 -18.60 2.09
C TYR A 219 -3.57 -17.18 2.17
N LEU A 220 -4.16 -16.81 3.31
CA LEU A 220 -4.72 -15.47 3.51
C LEU A 220 -3.61 -14.40 3.55
N GLN A 221 -2.44 -14.72 4.09
CA GLN A 221 -1.29 -13.83 4.04
C GLN A 221 -0.86 -13.55 2.60
N ILE A 222 -0.58 -14.58 1.81
CA ILE A 222 0.03 -14.43 0.48
C ILE A 222 -0.97 -14.06 -0.63
N ARG A 223 -2.30 -14.19 -0.40
CA ARG A 223 -3.31 -13.85 -1.43
C ARG A 223 -3.13 -12.42 -1.95
N GLY A 224 -2.65 -11.51 -1.10
CA GLY A 224 -2.37 -10.11 -1.46
C GLY A 224 -0.93 -9.80 -1.84
N GLU A 225 0.04 -10.54 -1.31
CA GLU A 225 1.46 -10.20 -1.43
C GLU A 225 2.00 -10.38 -2.86
N TYR A 226 1.49 -11.37 -3.61
CA TYR A 226 1.89 -11.54 -5.00
C TYR A 226 1.38 -10.43 -5.95
N PHE A 227 0.47 -9.55 -5.52
CA PHE A 227 0.12 -8.37 -6.33
C PHE A 227 1.24 -7.32 -6.37
N GLU A 228 2.21 -7.41 -5.45
CA GLU A 228 3.39 -6.55 -5.41
C GLU A 228 4.53 -7.26 -6.13
N SER A 229 4.86 -6.92 -7.38
CA SER A 229 5.91 -7.62 -8.13
C SER A 229 7.31 -7.41 -7.55
N PRO A 230 8.27 -8.33 -7.80
CA PRO A 230 9.65 -8.19 -7.33
C PRO A 230 10.45 -7.09 -8.07
N GLY A 231 9.96 -6.61 -9.22
CA GLY A 231 10.60 -5.55 -10.02
C GLY A 231 9.68 -4.37 -10.31
N LEU A 232 9.90 -3.70 -11.44
CA LEU A 232 9.05 -2.59 -11.87
C LEU A 232 7.65 -3.10 -12.21
N ARG A 233 6.62 -2.33 -11.86
CA ARG A 233 5.23 -2.68 -12.15
C ARG A 233 4.66 -1.85 -13.28
N LEU A 234 3.95 -2.52 -14.19
CA LEU A 234 3.10 -1.84 -15.16
C LEU A 234 1.82 -1.29 -14.50
N HIS A 235 1.18 -2.08 -13.63
CA HIS A 235 -0.09 -1.75 -12.97
C HIS A 235 -0.02 -1.86 -11.45
N GLY A 236 -1.08 -1.40 -10.77
CA GLY A 236 -1.21 -1.47 -9.32
C GLY A 236 -2.04 -0.30 -8.79
N VAL A 237 -2.26 -0.27 -7.47
CA VAL A 237 -2.95 0.86 -6.83
C VAL A 237 -2.01 2.06 -6.82
N LYS A 238 -2.30 3.05 -7.66
CA LYS A 238 -1.60 4.34 -7.67
C LYS A 238 -2.54 5.42 -7.13
N ALA A 239 -2.03 6.26 -6.24
CA ALA A 239 -2.81 7.41 -5.74
C ALA A 239 -3.07 8.43 -6.85
N PHE A 240 -2.16 8.53 -7.82
CA PHE A 240 -2.24 9.41 -8.96
C PHE A 240 -1.58 8.78 -10.19
N THR A 241 -2.11 9.05 -11.38
CA THR A 241 -1.51 8.70 -12.68
C THR A 241 -1.89 9.77 -13.68
N GLN A 242 -0.96 10.17 -14.54
CA GLN A 242 -1.24 11.17 -15.57
C GLN A 242 -2.32 10.67 -16.55
N LYS A 243 -3.11 11.59 -17.12
CA LYS A 243 -4.24 11.25 -18.00
C LYS A 243 -3.82 10.44 -19.23
N ASN A 244 -2.82 10.92 -19.97
CA ASN A 244 -2.23 10.24 -21.12
C ASN A 244 -1.71 8.82 -20.78
N VAL A 245 -1.06 8.66 -19.61
CA VAL A 245 -0.59 7.35 -19.14
C VAL A 245 -1.77 6.43 -18.84
N THR A 246 -2.84 6.95 -18.26
CA THR A 246 -4.08 6.20 -18.01
C THR A 246 -4.73 5.74 -19.32
N GLU A 247 -4.85 6.65 -20.29
CA GLU A 247 -5.41 6.37 -21.61
C GLU A 247 -4.57 5.32 -22.37
N PHE A 248 -3.24 5.43 -22.34
CA PHE A 248 -2.32 4.44 -22.92
C PHE A 248 -2.50 3.07 -22.26
N ILE A 249 -2.52 2.99 -20.93
CA ILE A 249 -2.69 1.72 -20.20
C ILE A 249 -4.03 1.08 -20.54
N CYS A 250 -5.14 1.84 -20.52
CA CYS A 250 -6.46 1.31 -20.89
C CYS A 250 -6.47 0.74 -22.31
N ARG A 251 -5.83 1.43 -23.27
CA ARG A 251 -5.71 0.92 -24.64
C ARG A 251 -4.84 -0.32 -24.73
N ALA A 252 -3.69 -0.34 -24.07
CA ALA A 252 -2.81 -1.51 -24.05
C ALA A 252 -3.55 -2.80 -23.62
N PHE A 253 -4.49 -2.68 -22.66
CA PHE A 253 -5.31 -3.78 -22.16
C PHE A 253 -6.59 -4.07 -22.95
N ASN A 254 -6.98 -3.19 -23.87
CA ASN A 254 -8.11 -3.36 -24.79
C ASN A 254 -7.66 -3.53 -26.25
N ALA A 255 -6.36 -3.74 -26.49
CA ALA A 255 -5.74 -3.74 -27.82
C ALA A 255 -6.24 -4.89 -28.73
N ASP A 256 -6.83 -5.93 -28.16
CA ASP A 256 -7.46 -7.02 -28.91
C ASP A 256 -8.90 -6.71 -29.37
N GLY A 257 -9.32 -5.45 -29.29
CA GLY A 257 -10.61 -4.95 -29.73
C GLY A 257 -11.77 -5.25 -28.77
N THR A 258 -11.51 -5.94 -27.65
CA THR A 258 -12.53 -6.17 -26.62
C THR A 258 -12.35 -5.17 -25.49
N GLU A 259 -13.31 -4.25 -25.33
CA GLU A 259 -13.28 -3.27 -24.24
C GLU A 259 -13.57 -3.95 -22.89
N ARG A 260 -12.50 -4.38 -22.20
CA ARG A 260 -12.58 -5.00 -20.86
C ARG A 260 -12.27 -4.00 -19.76
N LEU A 261 -11.39 -3.04 -20.03
CA LEU A 261 -10.87 -2.09 -19.06
C LEU A 261 -11.38 -0.67 -19.32
N LYS A 262 -12.14 -0.11 -18.36
CA LYS A 262 -12.61 1.29 -18.41
C LYS A 262 -11.91 2.21 -17.40
N ASP A 263 -11.36 1.63 -16.33
CA ASP A 263 -10.62 2.33 -15.28
C ASP A 263 -9.40 1.49 -14.88
N ILE A 264 -8.23 2.12 -14.82
CA ILE A 264 -6.97 1.50 -14.36
C ILE A 264 -7.05 0.95 -12.93
N ARG A 265 -8.00 1.41 -12.10
CA ARG A 265 -8.22 0.82 -10.77
C ARG A 265 -8.57 -0.66 -10.82
N SER A 266 -9.21 -1.11 -11.90
CA SER A 266 -9.53 -2.52 -12.09
C SER A 266 -8.28 -3.40 -12.31
N LEU A 267 -7.13 -2.80 -12.64
CA LEU A 267 -5.84 -3.49 -12.72
C LEU A 267 -5.19 -3.73 -11.35
N SER A 268 -5.76 -3.23 -10.25
CA SER A 268 -5.20 -3.42 -8.90
C SER A 268 -5.04 -4.89 -8.50
N SER A 269 -5.80 -5.79 -9.14
CA SER A 269 -5.76 -7.23 -8.91
C SER A 269 -5.27 -8.01 -10.14
N GLY A 270 -4.51 -7.36 -11.03
CA GLY A 270 -4.04 -7.93 -12.30
C GLY A 270 -4.80 -7.45 -13.52
N GLY A 271 -4.17 -7.57 -14.69
CA GLY A 271 -4.79 -7.23 -15.96
C GLY A 271 -5.44 -8.43 -16.66
N PRO A 272 -6.38 -8.19 -17.59
CA PRO A 272 -7.17 -9.24 -18.23
C PRO A 272 -6.48 -9.89 -19.45
N LEU A 273 -5.35 -9.33 -19.92
CA LEU A 273 -4.75 -9.66 -21.21
C LEU A 273 -3.36 -10.25 -21.01
N ILE A 274 -3.01 -11.31 -21.75
CA ILE A 274 -1.71 -12.02 -21.64
C ILE A 274 -0.73 -11.59 -22.76
N SER A 275 -1.16 -10.82 -23.75
CA SER A 275 -0.30 -10.35 -24.86
C SER A 275 -0.89 -9.12 -25.53
N SER A 276 -0.06 -8.13 -25.83
CA SER A 276 -0.41 -6.95 -26.64
C SER A 276 0.87 -6.25 -27.07
N GLU A 277 0.91 -5.73 -28.29
CA GLU A 277 2.07 -5.00 -28.81
C GLU A 277 2.44 -3.78 -27.94
N LEU A 278 1.46 -3.15 -27.30
CA LEU A 278 1.69 -2.00 -26.41
C LEU A 278 2.24 -2.44 -25.05
N LEU A 279 1.95 -3.67 -24.61
CA LEU A 279 2.59 -4.26 -23.42
C LEU A 279 4.05 -4.63 -23.73
N ASP A 280 4.30 -5.16 -24.92
CA ASP A 280 5.66 -5.46 -25.40
C ASP A 280 6.50 -4.18 -25.50
N MET A 281 5.95 -3.14 -26.14
CA MET A 281 6.56 -1.80 -26.23
C MET A 281 6.74 -1.15 -24.86
N GLY A 282 5.81 -1.41 -23.93
CA GLY A 282 5.90 -1.05 -22.52
C GLY A 282 6.91 -1.86 -21.71
N ALA A 283 7.82 -2.58 -22.37
CA ALA A 283 8.90 -3.34 -21.76
C ALA A 283 8.43 -4.35 -20.71
N VAL A 284 7.23 -4.95 -20.86
CA VAL A 284 6.76 -6.01 -19.96
C VAL A 284 7.59 -7.28 -20.18
N ASN A 285 8.64 -7.45 -19.38
CA ASN A 285 9.60 -8.54 -19.52
C ASN A 285 9.07 -9.86 -18.93
N TYR A 286 8.26 -9.78 -17.88
CA TYR A 286 7.77 -10.96 -17.17
C TYR A 286 6.27 -10.91 -16.92
N TYR A 287 5.59 -11.98 -17.32
CA TYR A 287 4.22 -12.27 -16.97
C TYR A 287 4.23 -13.24 -15.80
N TYR A 288 3.39 -13.03 -14.80
CA TYR A 288 3.28 -13.99 -13.72
C TYR A 288 1.82 -14.22 -13.33
N PHE A 289 1.57 -15.43 -12.86
CA PHE A 289 0.24 -15.97 -12.61
C PHE A 289 0.19 -16.60 -11.23
N LYS A 290 -0.98 -16.60 -10.61
CA LYS A 290 -1.23 -17.45 -9.46
C LYS A 290 -1.47 -18.88 -9.95
N GLY A 291 -0.62 -19.80 -9.55
CA GLY A 291 -0.62 -21.19 -10.04
C GLY A 291 -0.20 -21.29 -11.51
N GLU A 292 -0.66 -22.33 -12.19
CA GLU A 292 -0.34 -22.61 -13.59
C GLU A 292 -1.50 -22.18 -14.51
N PRO A 293 -1.24 -21.33 -15.53
CA PRO A 293 -2.26 -20.98 -16.51
C PRO A 293 -2.63 -22.19 -17.38
N LEU A 294 -3.88 -22.24 -17.86
CA LEU A 294 -4.34 -23.30 -18.77
C LEU A 294 -3.56 -23.32 -20.09
N SER A 295 -3.24 -22.13 -20.60
CA SER A 295 -2.43 -21.93 -21.79
C SER A 295 -1.74 -20.57 -21.72
N VAL A 296 -0.59 -20.47 -22.38
CA VAL A 296 0.15 -19.23 -22.58
C VAL A 296 0.55 -19.13 -24.06
N PRO A 297 0.72 -17.92 -24.61
CA PRO A 297 1.29 -17.73 -25.94
C PRO A 297 2.68 -18.36 -26.07
N GLU A 298 3.05 -18.80 -27.28
CA GLU A 298 4.34 -19.45 -27.56
C GLU A 298 5.57 -18.59 -27.25
N HIS A 299 5.43 -17.27 -27.32
CA HIS A 299 6.49 -16.31 -27.01
C HIS A 299 6.72 -16.12 -25.50
N LEU A 300 5.91 -16.75 -24.64
CA LEU A 300 6.11 -16.77 -23.20
C LEU A 300 6.85 -18.04 -22.78
N SER A 301 8.11 -17.87 -22.37
CA SER A 301 8.96 -18.98 -21.91
C SER A 301 8.89 -19.12 -20.39
N LEU A 302 8.65 -20.33 -19.88
CA LEU A 302 8.62 -20.58 -18.43
C LEU A 302 9.99 -20.25 -17.82
N CYS A 303 9.99 -19.34 -16.85
CA CYS A 303 11.20 -18.82 -16.20
C CYS A 303 11.38 -19.41 -14.80
N ALA A 304 10.31 -19.44 -14.01
CA ALA A 304 10.31 -20.02 -12.67
C ALA A 304 8.91 -20.55 -12.34
N LYS A 305 8.85 -21.62 -11.56
CA LYS A 305 7.60 -22.23 -11.11
C LYS A 305 7.71 -22.64 -9.66
N THR A 306 6.78 -22.15 -8.86
CA THR A 306 6.57 -22.55 -7.47
C THR A 306 5.18 -23.19 -7.36
N LYS A 307 4.79 -23.64 -6.15
CA LYS A 307 3.43 -24.13 -5.91
C LYS A 307 2.36 -23.05 -6.09
N LEU A 308 2.72 -21.78 -5.93
CA LEU A 308 1.78 -20.67 -5.81
C LEU A 308 1.84 -19.68 -6.98
N VAL A 309 3.01 -19.55 -7.60
CA VAL A 309 3.26 -18.61 -8.69
C VAL A 309 4.05 -19.28 -9.79
N SER A 310 3.62 -19.03 -11.03
CA SER A 310 4.41 -19.28 -12.23
C SER A 310 4.82 -17.96 -12.87
N ILE A 311 6.07 -17.88 -13.31
CA ILE A 311 6.66 -16.69 -13.94
C ILE A 311 7.13 -17.09 -15.33
N TYR A 312 6.70 -16.33 -16.32
CA TYR A 312 7.05 -16.51 -17.72
C TYR A 312 7.78 -15.26 -18.23
N LYS A 313 8.88 -15.48 -18.95
CA LYS A 313 9.61 -14.43 -19.65
C LYS A 313 8.94 -14.17 -21.00
N ASN A 314 8.66 -12.91 -21.28
CA ASN A 314 8.19 -12.45 -22.57
C ASN A 314 9.35 -12.25 -23.54
N LEU A 315 9.40 -13.06 -24.59
CA LEU A 315 10.44 -12.98 -25.62
C LEU A 315 10.23 -11.80 -26.59
N ASN A 316 9.00 -11.28 -26.68
CA ASN A 316 8.66 -10.14 -27.52
C ASN A 316 8.86 -8.78 -26.83
N ALA A 317 9.10 -8.78 -25.51
CA ALA A 317 9.29 -7.55 -24.74
C ALA A 317 10.40 -6.68 -25.35
N TRP A 318 10.11 -5.39 -25.52
CA TRP A 318 11.11 -4.43 -25.93
C TRP A 318 12.07 -4.17 -24.78
N PRO A 319 13.33 -3.78 -25.06
CA PRO A 319 14.24 -3.34 -24.02
C PRO A 319 13.65 -2.15 -23.26
N TYR A 320 13.87 -2.10 -21.93
CA TYR A 320 13.43 -0.97 -21.11
C TYR A 320 13.98 0.38 -21.59
N TYR A 321 15.20 0.36 -22.15
CA TYR A 321 15.77 1.46 -22.89
C TYR A 321 16.47 0.94 -24.15
N TYR A 322 16.44 1.71 -25.23
CA TYR A 322 17.07 1.36 -26.50
C TYR A 322 17.36 2.62 -27.34
N LEU A 323 18.31 2.53 -28.25
CA LEU A 323 18.56 3.55 -29.26
C LEU A 323 17.61 3.28 -30.43
N ALA A 324 16.83 4.29 -30.84
CA ALA A 324 15.88 4.13 -31.93
C ALA A 324 16.62 3.93 -33.28
N GLU A 325 16.22 2.91 -34.03
CA GLU A 325 16.73 2.61 -35.37
C GLU A 325 16.06 3.48 -36.43
N ASN A 326 14.77 3.81 -36.21
CA ASN A 326 13.96 4.59 -37.13
C ASN A 326 13.11 5.60 -36.36
N LEU A 327 12.84 6.75 -36.97
CA LEU A 327 11.90 7.74 -36.44
C LEU A 327 10.69 7.86 -37.37
N GLN A 328 9.50 7.89 -36.78
CA GLN A 328 8.26 8.17 -37.48
C GLN A 328 7.52 9.32 -36.81
N ILE A 329 6.83 10.13 -37.63
CA ILE A 329 5.95 11.18 -37.13
C ILE A 329 4.64 10.53 -36.69
N MET A 330 4.16 10.95 -35.54
CA MET A 330 2.85 10.60 -35.01
C MET A 330 2.02 11.87 -34.92
N GLU A 331 0.81 11.82 -35.46
CA GLU A 331 -0.13 12.93 -35.36
C GLU A 331 -0.56 13.15 -33.91
N GLU A 332 -0.64 14.42 -33.51
CA GLU A 332 -0.98 14.76 -32.14
C GLU A 332 -2.45 14.42 -31.84
N GLY A 333 -2.68 13.59 -30.83
CA GLY A 333 -4.03 13.11 -30.48
C GLY A 333 -4.40 11.78 -31.13
N GLU A 334 -3.64 11.32 -32.13
CA GLU A 334 -3.78 9.96 -32.63
C GLU A 334 -3.09 8.94 -31.71
N HIS A 335 -3.46 7.69 -31.94
CA HIS A 335 -3.07 6.55 -31.13
C HIS A 335 -2.27 5.57 -31.98
N LEU A 336 -1.14 5.12 -31.45
CA LEU A 336 -0.27 4.15 -32.08
C LEU A 336 -0.97 2.79 -32.17
N ASN A 337 -0.92 2.24 -33.38
CA ASN A 337 -1.32 0.87 -33.70
C ASN A 337 -0.23 0.28 -34.60
N ASN A 338 -0.01 -1.04 -34.54
CA ASN A 338 0.98 -1.75 -35.34
C ASN A 338 2.41 -1.22 -35.12
N VAL A 339 2.82 -1.13 -33.86
CA VAL A 339 4.11 -0.54 -33.47
C VAL A 339 5.27 -1.43 -33.91
N GLN A 340 6.32 -0.82 -34.44
CA GLN A 340 7.50 -1.53 -34.94
C GLN A 340 8.65 -1.45 -33.95
N ARG A 341 9.18 -2.62 -33.54
CA ARG A 341 10.33 -2.70 -32.64
C ARG A 341 11.52 -1.96 -33.23
N GLY A 342 12.17 -1.14 -32.40
CA GLY A 342 13.29 -0.29 -32.81
C GLY A 342 12.87 1.08 -33.36
N THR A 343 11.60 1.27 -33.72
CA THR A 343 11.07 2.57 -34.16
C THR A 343 10.65 3.43 -32.97
N ALA A 344 10.90 4.74 -33.05
CA ALA A 344 10.36 5.72 -32.14
C ALA A 344 9.40 6.68 -32.86
N TYR A 345 8.27 6.93 -32.21
CA TYR A 345 7.19 7.77 -32.72
C TYR A 345 7.22 9.11 -32.00
N LEU A 346 7.41 10.21 -32.74
CA LEU A 346 7.55 11.56 -32.20
C LEU A 346 6.47 12.49 -32.73
N SER A 347 6.18 13.56 -31.98
CA SER A 347 5.39 14.67 -32.49
C SER A 347 6.11 15.38 -33.63
N GLU A 348 5.38 16.06 -34.51
CA GLU A 348 5.97 16.83 -35.61
C GLU A 348 6.96 17.90 -35.10
N ASN A 349 6.65 18.53 -33.95
CA ASN A 349 7.52 19.55 -33.33
C ASN A 349 8.83 18.99 -32.78
N ASP A 350 8.83 17.72 -32.35
CA ASP A 350 10.01 17.07 -31.77
C ASP A 350 10.81 16.26 -32.79
N PHE A 351 10.25 16.02 -33.98
CA PHE A 351 10.81 15.16 -35.01
C PHE A 351 12.14 15.72 -35.57
N PHE A 352 13.05 14.80 -35.87
CA PHE A 352 14.31 15.10 -36.56
C PHE A 352 14.71 13.89 -37.41
N LYS A 353 15.67 14.06 -38.31
CA LYS A 353 16.16 12.96 -39.16
C LYS A 353 17.37 12.30 -38.51
N LEU A 354 17.28 10.99 -38.30
CA LEU A 354 18.47 10.20 -37.95
C LEU A 354 19.40 10.10 -39.16
N PRO A 355 20.73 10.18 -38.97
CA PRO A 355 21.69 9.95 -40.04
C PRO A 355 21.65 8.48 -40.52
N GLU A 356 21.83 8.23 -41.83
CA GLU A 356 21.90 6.88 -42.39
C GLU A 356 23.04 6.05 -41.73
N ASN A 357 22.79 4.79 -41.41
CA ASN A 357 23.72 3.88 -40.70
C ASN A 357 24.09 4.31 -39.27
N ALA A 358 23.11 4.69 -38.43
CA ALA A 358 23.26 4.65 -36.98
C ALA A 358 23.24 3.16 -36.56
N GLY A 359 24.32 2.66 -35.97
CA GLY A 359 24.42 1.22 -35.69
C GLY A 359 25.70 0.75 -34.97
N ASN A 360 26.72 1.59 -34.90
CA ASN A 360 27.92 1.34 -34.10
C ASN A 360 27.90 2.03 -32.73
N SER A 361 26.80 2.68 -32.38
CA SER A 361 26.69 3.35 -31.09
C SER A 361 26.27 2.38 -30.00
N SER A 362 26.67 2.68 -28.78
CA SER A 362 26.33 1.91 -27.60
C SER A 362 25.83 2.85 -26.51
N VAL A 363 24.83 2.36 -25.77
CA VAL A 363 24.34 3.02 -24.57
C VAL A 363 24.27 2.00 -23.44
N GLN A 364 24.85 2.35 -22.30
CA GLN A 364 24.89 1.50 -21.12
C GLN A 364 24.35 2.23 -19.90
N LEU A 365 23.33 1.66 -19.26
CA LEU A 365 22.81 2.15 -17.98
C LEU A 365 23.79 1.84 -16.85
N LYS A 366 24.30 2.89 -16.19
CA LYS A 366 25.25 2.81 -15.06
C LYS A 366 24.56 2.91 -13.72
N GLU A 367 23.54 3.76 -13.62
CA GLU A 367 22.77 3.94 -12.39
C GLU A 367 21.29 4.00 -12.73
N PHE A 368 20.50 3.27 -11.94
CA PHE A 368 19.04 3.29 -12.00
C PHE A 368 18.48 3.56 -10.62
N SER A 369 17.94 4.76 -10.42
CA SER A 369 17.34 5.18 -9.15
C SER A 369 16.08 6.00 -9.38
N TYR A 370 15.30 6.22 -8.32
CA TYR A 370 14.03 6.95 -8.46
C TYR A 370 14.30 8.41 -8.87
N GLY A 371 13.77 8.80 -10.04
CA GLY A 371 13.93 10.15 -10.55
C GLY A 371 15.31 10.44 -11.15
N ARG A 372 16.19 9.42 -11.33
CA ARG A 372 17.53 9.61 -11.88
C ARG A 372 18.05 8.35 -12.57
N MET A 373 18.58 8.52 -13.78
CA MET A 373 19.23 7.47 -14.57
C MET A 373 20.52 8.02 -15.15
N VAL A 374 21.62 7.27 -15.03
CA VAL A 374 22.93 7.65 -15.58
C VAL A 374 23.31 6.67 -16.67
N PHE A 375 23.68 7.19 -17.83
CA PHE A 375 24.04 6.40 -18.99
C PHE A 375 25.44 6.77 -19.50
N ASP A 376 26.21 5.78 -19.88
CA ASP A 376 27.38 5.95 -20.74
C ASP A 376 26.92 5.80 -22.19
N PHE A 377 27.25 6.77 -23.03
CA PHE A 377 26.94 6.77 -24.45
C PHE A 377 28.22 6.91 -25.26
N GLN A 378 28.33 6.08 -26.30
CA GLN A 378 29.39 6.16 -27.28
C GLN A 378 28.77 6.03 -28.67
N GLY A 379 28.89 7.05 -29.50
CA GLY A 379 28.35 7.05 -30.86
C GLY A 379 29.02 8.11 -31.74
N ASP A 380 29.15 7.84 -33.03
CA ASP A 380 29.74 8.77 -34.00
C ASP A 380 28.70 9.70 -34.65
N LYS A 381 27.42 9.46 -34.38
CA LYS A 381 26.26 10.14 -34.97
C LYS A 381 25.26 10.58 -33.91
N GLU A 382 24.34 11.43 -34.32
CA GLU A 382 23.20 11.82 -33.50
C GLU A 382 22.18 10.68 -33.41
N GLU A 383 21.71 10.39 -32.20
CA GLU A 383 20.79 9.29 -31.91
C GLU A 383 19.66 9.69 -30.97
N LEU A 384 18.67 8.81 -30.83
CA LEU A 384 17.57 8.98 -29.90
C LEU A 384 17.53 7.80 -28.93
N LEU A 385 17.84 8.05 -27.65
CA LEU A 385 17.59 7.08 -26.60
C LEU A 385 16.11 7.13 -26.20
N LEU A 386 15.47 5.97 -26.19
CA LEU A 386 14.13 5.75 -25.66
C LEU A 386 14.23 5.12 -24.28
N VAL A 387 13.39 5.57 -23.35
CA VAL A 387 13.20 4.93 -22.04
C VAL A 387 11.71 4.70 -21.83
N ALA A 388 11.31 3.44 -21.60
CA ALA A 388 9.92 2.97 -21.50
C ALA A 388 9.21 3.39 -20.18
N ASP A 389 9.39 4.64 -19.76
CA ASP A 389 8.77 5.26 -18.59
C ASP A 389 8.01 6.54 -18.95
N ALA A 390 6.94 6.80 -18.23
CA ALA A 390 6.08 7.99 -18.39
C ALA A 390 6.85 9.32 -18.44
N TRP A 391 6.74 10.05 -19.54
CA TRP A 391 7.30 11.39 -19.72
C TRP A 391 6.60 12.45 -18.85
N HIS A 392 7.34 13.50 -18.53
CA HIS A 392 6.84 14.70 -17.87
C HIS A 392 7.72 15.88 -18.26
N PRO A 393 7.19 17.12 -18.38
CA PRO A 393 7.97 18.31 -18.75
C PRO A 393 9.18 18.63 -17.85
N PHE A 394 9.22 18.05 -16.65
CA PHE A 394 10.32 18.27 -15.69
C PHE A 394 11.41 17.21 -15.76
N TRP A 395 11.30 16.22 -16.66
CA TRP A 395 12.46 15.39 -16.97
C TRP A 395 13.45 16.18 -17.81
N LYS A 396 14.70 16.21 -17.34
CA LYS A 396 15.83 16.89 -17.97
C LYS A 396 16.98 15.91 -18.16
N ALA A 397 17.81 16.15 -19.16
CA ALA A 397 19.01 15.37 -19.38
C ALA A 397 20.21 16.32 -19.49
N THR A 398 21.35 15.92 -18.92
CA THR A 398 22.58 16.73 -18.90
C THR A 398 23.81 15.87 -19.11
N SER A 399 24.76 16.35 -19.89
CA SER A 399 26.11 15.79 -20.05
C SER A 399 27.12 16.82 -19.53
N GLY A 400 27.53 16.68 -18.28
CA GLY A 400 28.25 17.73 -17.55
C GLY A 400 27.39 19.00 -17.46
N ASP A 401 27.90 20.13 -17.97
CA ASP A 401 27.20 21.42 -17.97
C ASP A 401 26.31 21.64 -19.21
N LYS A 402 26.21 20.65 -20.12
CA LYS A 402 25.42 20.76 -21.36
C LYS A 402 24.06 20.09 -21.19
N ASP A 403 22.99 20.85 -21.41
CA ASP A 403 21.63 20.32 -21.48
C ASP A 403 21.41 19.50 -22.76
N LEU A 404 20.75 18.35 -22.61
CA LEU A 404 20.28 17.49 -23.69
C LEU A 404 18.76 17.58 -23.82
N SER A 405 18.26 17.55 -25.05
CA SER A 405 16.83 17.65 -25.33
C SER A 405 16.10 16.37 -24.91
N VAL A 406 15.11 16.52 -24.03
CA VAL A 406 14.21 15.44 -23.60
C VAL A 406 12.84 15.64 -24.24
N VAL A 407 12.42 14.68 -25.05
CA VAL A 407 11.18 14.72 -25.83
C VAL A 407 10.21 13.63 -25.38
N LYS A 408 8.95 13.81 -25.71
CA LYS A 408 7.92 12.79 -25.53
C LYS A 408 7.91 11.89 -26.76
N ALA A 409 8.01 10.57 -26.55
CA ALA A 409 8.06 9.58 -27.62
C ALA A 409 7.12 8.42 -27.31
N ASN A 410 6.69 7.67 -28.34
CA ASN A 410 5.82 6.49 -28.20
C ASN A 410 4.61 6.78 -27.31
N GLU A 411 3.98 7.94 -27.53
CA GLU A 411 2.87 8.54 -26.77
C GLU A 411 3.10 8.88 -25.30
N ILE A 412 3.83 8.09 -24.53
CA ILE A 412 4.00 8.32 -23.10
C ILE A 412 5.44 8.14 -22.63
N PHE A 413 6.35 7.70 -23.48
CA PHE A 413 7.74 7.44 -23.10
C PHE A 413 8.62 8.67 -23.27
N LYS A 414 9.82 8.59 -22.71
CA LYS A 414 10.82 9.65 -22.81
C LYS A 414 11.79 9.30 -23.92
N GLY A 415 12.07 10.28 -24.77
CA GLY A 415 13.20 10.28 -25.69
C GLY A 415 14.27 11.26 -25.20
N VAL A 416 15.54 10.94 -25.37
CA VAL A 416 16.66 11.87 -25.17
C VAL A 416 17.45 11.94 -26.46
N LYS A 417 17.56 13.15 -27.04
CA LYS A 417 18.41 13.38 -28.22
C LYS A 417 19.86 13.38 -27.79
N LEU A 418 20.67 12.51 -28.39
CA LEU A 418 22.06 12.29 -28.06
C LEU A 418 22.94 12.75 -29.23
N PRO A 419 23.66 13.88 -29.10
CA PRO A 419 24.69 14.27 -30.06
C PRO A 419 25.80 13.22 -30.15
N SER A 420 26.53 13.19 -31.27
CA SER A 420 27.70 12.31 -31.38
C SER A 420 28.75 12.62 -30.31
N GLY A 421 29.42 11.57 -29.84
CA GLY A 421 30.48 11.65 -28.86
C GLY A 421 30.61 10.40 -28.00
N ASP A 422 31.50 10.49 -27.03
CA ASP A 422 31.73 9.49 -25.99
C ASP A 422 31.64 10.22 -24.64
N TYR A 423 30.54 10.03 -23.92
CA TYR A 423 30.26 10.76 -22.68
C TYR A 423 29.24 10.05 -21.79
N THR A 424 29.31 10.37 -20.50
CA THR A 424 28.28 10.01 -19.53
C THR A 424 27.25 11.14 -19.41
N PHE A 425 25.97 10.82 -19.44
CA PHE A 425 24.90 11.79 -19.20
C PHE A 425 23.91 11.30 -18.14
N THR A 426 23.24 12.24 -17.49
CA THR A 426 22.23 11.99 -16.46
C THR A 426 20.87 12.46 -16.94
N LEU A 427 19.89 11.56 -16.97
CA LEU A 427 18.47 11.85 -17.12
C LEU A 427 17.83 11.90 -15.73
N PHE A 428 17.29 13.04 -15.32
CA PHE A 428 16.75 13.25 -13.98
C PHE A 428 15.44 14.04 -13.98
N PHE A 429 14.66 13.87 -12.92
CA PHE A 429 13.43 14.61 -12.70
C PHE A 429 13.71 15.87 -11.86
N ASP A 430 13.51 17.04 -12.46
CA ASP A 430 13.69 18.33 -11.81
C ASP A 430 12.54 18.61 -10.84
N THR A 431 12.85 18.51 -9.54
CA THR A 431 11.88 18.76 -8.47
C THR A 431 11.79 20.23 -8.06
N SER A 432 12.59 21.11 -8.68
CA SER A 432 12.61 22.54 -8.33
C SER A 432 11.25 23.24 -8.40
N PRO A 433 10.32 22.91 -9.32
CA PRO A 433 9.00 23.53 -9.36
C PRO A 433 8.11 23.23 -8.14
N TYR A 434 8.45 22.22 -7.33
CA TYR A 434 7.70 21.85 -6.13
C TYR A 434 8.16 22.58 -4.87
N PHE A 435 9.37 23.18 -4.86
CA PHE A 435 9.90 23.86 -3.68
C PHE A 435 9.04 25.01 -3.15
N PRO A 436 8.40 25.87 -3.98
CA PRO A 436 7.51 26.92 -3.48
C PRO A 436 6.40 26.38 -2.56
N GLY A 437 5.77 25.26 -2.91
CA GLY A 437 4.74 24.63 -2.08
C GLY A 437 5.27 24.11 -0.74
N ILE A 438 6.50 23.59 -0.75
CA ILE A 438 7.21 23.15 0.47
C ILE A 438 7.46 24.36 1.38
N TYR A 439 7.97 25.47 0.85
CA TYR A 439 8.24 26.67 1.64
C TYR A 439 6.96 27.27 2.22
N VAL A 440 5.87 27.32 1.46
CA VAL A 440 4.55 27.75 1.96
C VAL A 440 4.08 26.85 3.11
N SER A 441 4.23 25.54 2.97
CA SER A 441 3.84 24.58 4.02
C SER A 441 4.66 24.75 5.29
N ILE A 442 5.99 24.91 5.17
CA ILE A 442 6.88 25.18 6.30
C ILE A 442 6.47 26.47 7.02
N LEU A 443 6.25 27.55 6.26
CA LEU A 443 5.83 28.83 6.83
C LEU A 443 4.49 28.71 7.56
N ALA A 444 3.51 28.02 6.98
CA ALA A 444 2.22 27.76 7.61
C ALA A 444 2.36 26.99 8.92
N TRP A 445 3.22 25.96 8.98
CA TRP A 445 3.50 25.22 10.20
C TRP A 445 4.19 26.06 11.28
N ILE A 446 5.15 26.91 10.90
CA ILE A 446 5.79 27.84 11.83
C ILE A 446 4.76 28.79 12.44
N LEU A 447 3.89 29.37 11.61
CA LEU A 447 2.82 30.27 12.07
C LEU A 447 1.84 29.53 12.98
N PHE A 448 1.42 28.32 12.61
CA PHE A 448 0.52 27.48 13.41
C PHE A 448 1.13 27.13 14.77
N LEU A 449 2.37 26.64 14.81
CA LEU A 449 3.05 26.28 16.06
C LEU A 449 3.30 27.50 16.94
N THR A 450 3.62 28.65 16.34
CA THR A 450 3.76 29.92 17.08
C THR A 450 2.43 30.34 17.71
N ALA A 451 1.34 30.31 16.94
CA ALA A 451 0.01 30.61 17.45
C ALA A 451 -0.42 29.63 18.56
N LEU A 452 -0.19 28.33 18.35
CA LEU A 452 -0.46 27.29 19.34
C LEU A 452 0.34 27.53 20.63
N PHE A 453 1.63 27.82 20.52
CA PHE A 453 2.48 28.14 21.67
C PHE A 453 1.97 29.37 22.41
N LEU A 454 1.59 30.44 21.70
CA LEU A 454 1.03 31.65 22.31
C LEU A 454 -0.29 31.36 23.04
N VAL A 455 -1.18 30.58 22.43
CA VAL A 455 -2.44 30.16 23.06
C VAL A 455 -2.18 29.31 24.30
N LEU A 456 -1.27 28.33 24.23
CA LEU A 456 -0.90 27.49 25.37
C LEU A 456 -0.27 28.34 26.48
N LYS A 457 0.63 29.27 26.15
CA LYS A 457 1.22 30.22 27.11
C LYS A 457 0.14 31.05 27.81
N TYR A 458 -0.84 31.55 27.07
CA TYR A 458 -1.90 32.41 27.60
C TYR A 458 -2.95 31.63 28.40
N ARG A 459 -3.27 30.40 27.98
CA ARG A 459 -4.32 29.54 28.59
C ARG A 459 -3.82 28.73 29.78
N LEU A 460 -2.56 28.29 29.76
CA LEU A 460 -1.97 27.47 30.83
C LEU A 460 -1.35 28.32 31.95
N ASP A 461 -1.39 29.65 31.84
CA ASP A 461 -0.81 30.60 32.79
C ASP A 461 0.53 30.07 33.33
N ILE A 462 1.46 29.78 32.40
CA ILE A 462 2.80 29.24 32.73
C ILE A 462 3.55 30.34 33.48
N THR A 463 3.23 30.40 34.77
CA THR A 463 3.67 31.32 35.82
C THR A 463 5.04 30.87 36.34
N TYR A 464 5.90 30.34 35.47
CA TYR A 464 7.30 30.13 35.83
C TYR A 464 8.13 31.42 35.70
N PHE A 465 7.59 32.44 35.02
CA PHE A 465 8.16 33.79 34.93
C PHE A 465 7.13 34.90 35.21
N SER A 466 6.09 34.63 36.01
CA SER A 466 5.19 35.72 36.44
C SER A 466 5.81 36.52 37.59
N LYS A 467 5.71 37.85 37.47
CA LYS A 467 6.30 38.89 38.33
C LYS A 467 6.05 38.75 39.84
N THR A 468 5.22 37.80 40.28
CA THR A 468 4.81 37.61 41.67
C THR A 468 5.93 37.10 42.58
N ARG A 469 6.92 36.34 42.07
CA ARG A 469 8.05 35.84 42.88
C ARG A 469 9.12 36.91 43.13
N VAL A 470 9.35 37.81 42.17
CA VAL A 470 10.27 38.95 42.32
C VAL A 470 9.72 39.98 43.29
N TYR A 471 8.42 40.27 43.25
CA TYR A 471 7.77 41.22 44.16
C TYR A 471 7.76 40.74 45.63
N ARG A 472 7.55 39.43 45.89
CA ARG A 472 7.63 38.86 47.24
C ARG A 472 9.05 38.83 47.82
N ASN A 473 10.06 38.62 46.97
CA ASN A 473 11.45 38.64 47.42
C ASN A 473 11.95 40.08 47.67
N LEU A 474 11.50 41.06 46.88
CA LEU A 474 11.75 42.49 47.15
C LEU A 474 11.04 42.96 48.42
N GLN A 475 9.78 42.57 48.65
CA GLN A 475 9.10 42.90 49.91
C GLN A 475 9.80 42.30 51.14
N ARG A 476 10.33 41.08 51.06
CA ARG A 476 11.13 40.47 52.15
C ARG A 476 12.48 41.14 52.40
N LEU A 477 13.07 41.75 51.38
CA LEU A 477 14.32 42.53 51.51
C LEU A 477 14.10 43.96 52.02
N ILE A 478 12.87 44.48 51.93
CA ILE A 478 12.50 45.82 52.43
C ILE A 478 11.88 45.75 53.84
N SER A 479 11.46 44.56 54.28
CA SER A 479 10.81 44.33 55.59
C SER A 479 11.62 43.49 56.58
N GLY A 480 12.89 43.21 56.26
CA GLY A 480 13.91 42.74 57.20
C GLY A 480 15.09 43.69 57.18
#